data_AF-A0A5C4YCA9-F1
#
_entry.id   AF-A0A5C4YCA9-F1
#
_cell.length_a   1.000
_cell.length_b   1.000
_cell.length_c   1.000
_cell.angle_alpha   90.00
_cell.angle_beta   90.00
_cell.angle_gamma   90.00
#
_symmetry.space_group_name_H-M   'P 1'
#
loop_
_entity.id
_entity.type
_entity.pdbx_description
1 polymer ?
#
loop_
_entity_poly.entity_id
_entity_poly.type
_entity_poly.pdbx_seq_one_letter_code
_entity_poly.pdbx_strand_id
1 'polypeptide(L)'
;RQIHARTAIMIFGESNYETRSIAKSINFGLIYGMGYKTLSKNLKIEANLAKTYIEKYFENFTSIKSYFEKVKNEAKANGFISTLSGRKRYFDFENAKPMQVAMYERESINSILQGSAADIIKFAMLEIAKILNQDKRLILQIHDEL
;
A
#
# COMPACT_ATOMS: atom_id res chain seq x y z
N ARG A 1 4.23 -6.51 -14.99
CA ARG A 1 5.64 -6.99 -15.13
C ARG A 1 6.68 -5.87 -15.18
N GLN A 2 6.45 -4.76 -15.89
CA GLN A 2 7.46 -3.70 -16.06
C GLN A 2 7.66 -2.77 -14.85
N ILE A 3 6.66 -2.60 -13.98
CA ILE A 3 6.77 -1.69 -12.82
C ILE A 3 7.86 -2.11 -11.83
N HIS A 4 7.98 -3.41 -11.52
CA HIS A 4 9.01 -3.93 -10.63
C HIS A 4 10.39 -3.91 -11.27
N ALA A 5 10.45 -4.08 -12.61
CA ALA A 5 11.70 -3.96 -13.34
C ALA A 5 12.26 -2.53 -13.26
N ARG A 6 11.40 -1.53 -13.41
CA ARG A 6 11.79 -0.12 -13.25
C ARG A 6 12.23 0.20 -11.83
N THR A 7 11.50 -0.25 -10.82
CA THR A 7 11.92 -0.09 -9.41
C THR A 7 13.26 -0.78 -9.15
N ALA A 8 13.48 -1.98 -9.70
CA ALA A 8 14.75 -2.69 -9.55
C ALA A 8 15.93 -1.90 -10.12
N ILE A 9 15.79 -1.34 -11.33
CA ILE A 9 16.83 -0.50 -11.95
C ILE A 9 17.12 0.73 -11.09
N MET A 10 16.08 1.39 -10.55
CA MET A 10 16.26 2.61 -9.74
C MET A 10 16.96 2.34 -8.40
N ILE A 11 16.72 1.18 -7.77
CA ILE A 11 17.31 0.85 -6.45
C ILE A 11 18.69 0.19 -6.61
N PHE A 12 18.84 -0.69 -7.60
CA PHE A 12 19.99 -1.59 -7.74
C PHE A 12 20.86 -1.32 -8.97
N GLY A 13 20.43 -0.44 -9.88
CA GLY A 13 21.11 -0.18 -11.16
C GLY A 13 20.85 -1.23 -12.24
N GLU A 14 20.24 -2.36 -11.90
CA GLU A 14 20.01 -3.48 -12.81
C GLU A 14 18.68 -4.21 -12.56
N SER A 15 18.20 -4.94 -13.57
CA SER A 15 16.96 -5.72 -13.50
C SER A 15 17.21 -7.19 -13.83
N ASN A 16 17.44 -8.01 -12.81
CA ASN A 16 17.52 -9.46 -12.92
C ASN A 16 16.36 -10.11 -12.14
N TYR A 17 16.33 -11.45 -12.04
CA TYR A 17 15.25 -12.14 -11.33
C TYR A 17 15.20 -11.76 -9.84
N GLU A 18 16.37 -11.72 -9.19
CA GLU A 18 16.50 -11.43 -7.77
C GLU A 18 16.15 -9.97 -7.44
N THR A 19 16.73 -9.00 -8.16
CA THR A 19 16.47 -7.58 -7.92
C THR A 19 15.01 -7.21 -8.19
N ARG A 20 14.35 -7.88 -9.15
CA ARG A 20 12.90 -7.74 -9.37
C ARG A 20 12.06 -8.33 -8.24
N SER A 21 12.47 -9.46 -7.68
CA SER A 21 11.79 -10.07 -6.54
C SER A 21 11.88 -9.16 -5.31
N ILE A 22 13.07 -8.61 -5.04
CA ILE A 22 13.28 -7.66 -3.95
C ILE A 22 12.49 -6.36 -4.19
N ALA A 23 12.57 -5.79 -5.39
CA ALA A 23 11.81 -4.59 -5.75
C ALA A 23 10.29 -4.81 -5.66
N LYS A 24 9.80 -6.01 -5.96
CA LYS A 24 8.40 -6.39 -5.75
C LYS A 24 8.04 -6.34 -4.26
N SER A 25 8.84 -6.98 -3.41
CA SER A 25 8.64 -6.96 -1.96
C SER A 25 8.72 -5.55 -1.36
N ILE A 26 9.59 -4.69 -1.89
CA ILE A 26 9.70 -3.29 -1.50
C ILE A 26 8.46 -2.51 -1.93
N ASN A 27 8.05 -2.61 -3.20
CA ASN A 27 6.86 -1.91 -3.71
C ASN A 27 5.63 -2.29 -2.90
N PHE A 28 5.35 -3.58 -2.74
CA PHE A 28 4.18 -4.01 -1.96
C PHE A 28 4.35 -3.71 -0.48
N GLY A 29 5.52 -3.95 0.11
CA GLY A 29 5.75 -3.68 1.53
C GLY A 29 5.59 -2.20 1.87
N LEU A 30 6.28 -1.31 1.16
CA LEU A 30 6.32 0.11 1.48
C LEU A 30 5.03 0.83 1.17
N ILE A 31 4.36 0.50 0.07
CA ILE A 31 3.04 1.04 -0.24
C ILE A 31 2.04 0.72 0.90
N TYR A 32 2.24 -0.39 1.60
CA TYR A 32 1.38 -0.80 2.72
C TYR A 32 1.93 -0.46 4.12
N GLY A 33 2.89 0.46 4.22
CA GLY A 33 3.41 0.95 5.50
C GLY A 33 4.31 -0.04 6.24
N MET A 34 4.93 -0.98 5.54
CA MET A 34 5.90 -1.92 6.11
C MET A 34 7.20 -1.20 6.50
N GLY A 35 7.66 -1.38 7.73
CA GLY A 35 8.97 -0.86 8.18
C GLY A 35 10.15 -1.77 7.81
N TYR A 36 11.37 -1.25 7.96
CA TYR A 36 12.62 -1.97 7.65
C TYR A 36 12.76 -3.32 8.37
N LYS A 37 12.26 -3.45 9.60
CA LYS A 37 12.32 -4.71 10.37
C LYS A 37 11.51 -5.83 9.70
N THR A 38 10.32 -5.51 9.21
CA THR A 38 9.48 -6.49 8.51
C THR A 38 10.05 -6.81 7.13
N LEU A 39 10.56 -5.79 6.43
CA LEU A 39 11.23 -5.99 5.14
C LEU A 39 12.46 -6.91 5.28
N SER A 40 13.29 -6.68 6.30
CA SER A 40 14.45 -7.51 6.63
C SER A 40 14.07 -8.98 6.84
N LYS A 41 13.00 -9.25 7.62
CA LYS A 41 12.49 -10.61 7.83
C LYS A 41 12.00 -11.27 6.53
N ASN A 42 11.24 -10.53 5.72
CA ASN A 42 10.68 -11.06 4.48
C ASN A 42 11.76 -11.38 3.45
N LEU A 43 12.80 -10.54 3.37
CA LEU A 43 13.91 -10.69 2.44
C LEU A 43 15.04 -11.57 3.00
N LYS A 44 15.01 -11.92 4.30
CA LYS A 44 16.08 -12.62 5.01
C LYS A 44 17.44 -11.90 4.87
N ILE A 45 17.43 -10.57 5.05
CA ILE A 45 18.62 -9.71 5.00
C ILE A 45 18.81 -8.93 6.30
N GLU A 46 20.00 -8.38 6.50
CA GLU A 46 20.31 -7.49 7.63
C GLU A 46 19.38 -6.28 7.70
N ALA A 47 19.00 -5.89 8.92
CA ALA A 47 18.09 -4.77 9.17
C ALA A 47 18.63 -3.44 8.62
N ASN A 48 19.94 -3.22 8.70
CA ASN A 48 20.60 -2.04 8.15
C ASN A 48 20.50 -2.00 6.62
N LEU A 49 20.67 -3.15 5.95
CA LEU A 49 20.55 -3.24 4.49
C LEU A 49 19.11 -2.99 4.04
N ALA A 50 18.12 -3.56 4.76
CA ALA A 50 16.72 -3.27 4.51
C ALA A 50 16.40 -1.77 4.67
N LYS A 51 16.99 -1.10 5.67
CA LYS A 51 16.83 0.35 5.86
C LYS A 51 17.37 1.14 4.65
N THR A 52 18.59 0.81 4.20
CA THR A 52 19.18 1.45 3.01
C THR A 52 18.33 1.27 1.75
N TYR A 53 17.72 0.10 1.56
CA TYR A 53 16.81 -0.12 0.42
C TYR A 53 15.58 0.78 0.47
N ILE A 54 15.01 1.00 1.65
CA ILE A 54 13.87 1.89 1.86
C ILE A 54 14.27 3.35 1.62
N GLU A 55 15.44 3.77 2.10
CA GLU A 55 15.99 5.11 1.88
C GLU A 55 16.16 5.38 0.38
N LYS A 56 16.87 4.49 -0.34
CA LYS A 56 17.03 4.58 -1.81
C LYS A 56 15.69 4.61 -2.55
N TYR A 57 14.71 3.84 -2.09
CA TYR A 57 13.37 3.89 -2.68
C TYR A 57 12.77 5.28 -2.55
N PHE A 58 12.71 5.86 -1.35
CA PHE A 58 12.11 7.18 -1.16
C PHE A 58 12.92 8.35 -1.73
N GLU A 59 14.24 8.18 -1.92
CA GLU A 59 15.08 9.11 -2.69
C GLU A 59 14.67 9.14 -4.17
N ASN A 60 14.36 7.99 -4.76
CA ASN A 60 13.92 7.88 -6.15
C ASN A 60 12.43 8.19 -6.33
N PHE A 61 11.62 8.04 -5.27
CA PHE A 61 10.16 8.25 -5.28
C PHE A 61 9.73 9.31 -4.26
N THR A 62 10.30 10.51 -4.37
CA THR A 62 10.08 11.63 -3.43
C THR A 62 8.62 12.05 -3.30
N SER A 63 7.87 12.01 -4.39
CA SER A 63 6.43 12.34 -4.40
C SER A 63 5.60 11.41 -3.51
N ILE A 64 5.97 10.12 -3.45
CA ILE A 64 5.31 9.13 -2.58
C ILE A 64 5.56 9.47 -1.12
N LYS A 65 6.81 9.81 -0.76
CA LYS A 65 7.16 10.21 0.60
C LYS A 65 6.34 11.43 1.04
N SER A 66 6.31 12.47 0.21
CA SER A 66 5.54 13.70 0.49
C SER A 66 4.05 13.42 0.62
N TYR A 67 3.51 12.53 -0.21
CA TYR A 67 2.11 12.12 -0.12
C TYR A 67 1.81 11.38 1.18
N PHE A 68 2.67 10.46 1.62
CA PHE A 68 2.47 9.74 2.88
C PHE A 68 2.50 10.67 4.09
N GLU A 69 3.44 11.61 4.14
CA GLU A 69 3.47 12.61 5.22
C GLU A 69 2.23 13.49 5.21
N LYS A 70 1.76 13.91 4.03
CA LYS A 70 0.50 14.65 3.89
C LYS A 70 -0.68 13.86 4.46
N VAL A 71 -0.82 12.58 4.10
CA VAL A 71 -1.90 11.71 4.58
C VAL A 71 -1.88 11.54 6.10
N LYS A 72 -0.69 11.35 6.70
CA LYS A 72 -0.56 11.25 8.16
C LYS A 72 -1.00 12.53 8.85
N ASN A 73 -0.56 13.68 8.33
CA ASN A 73 -0.93 14.99 8.87
C ASN A 73 -2.44 15.25 8.74
N GLU A 74 -3.04 14.92 7.60
CA GLU A 74 -4.50 15.02 7.40
C GLU A 74 -5.27 14.12 8.37
N ALA A 75 -4.84 12.87 8.54
CA ALA A 75 -5.49 11.94 9.46
C ALA A 75 -5.43 12.44 10.91
N LYS A 76 -4.29 13.01 11.32
CA LYS A 76 -4.12 13.58 12.66
C LYS A 76 -4.92 14.86 12.87
N ALA A 77 -4.97 15.73 11.87
CA ALA A 77 -5.70 17.00 11.95
C ALA A 77 -7.22 16.80 11.95
N ASN A 78 -7.72 15.85 11.14
CA ASN A 78 -9.16 15.65 10.96
C ASN A 78 -9.75 14.56 11.88
N GLY A 79 -8.91 13.69 12.46
CA GLY A 79 -9.35 12.50 13.18
C GLY A 79 -9.91 11.39 12.27
N PHE A 80 -9.81 11.53 10.95
CA PHE A 80 -10.21 10.50 9.98
C PHE A 80 -9.50 10.67 8.64
N ILE A 81 -9.56 9.63 7.82
CA ILE A 81 -9.20 9.67 6.40
C ILE A 81 -10.34 9.10 5.56
N SER A 82 -10.38 9.43 4.27
CA SER A 82 -11.39 8.93 3.33
C SER A 82 -10.73 8.16 2.18
N THR A 83 -11.37 7.07 1.76
CA THR A 83 -11.13 6.45 0.44
C THR A 83 -11.49 7.42 -0.70
N LEU A 84 -11.07 7.12 -1.93
CA LEU A 84 -11.44 7.89 -3.12
C LEU A 84 -12.96 7.92 -3.36
N SER A 85 -13.70 6.92 -2.87
CA SER A 85 -15.17 6.87 -2.93
C SER A 85 -15.86 7.65 -1.80
N GLY A 86 -15.10 8.17 -0.83
CA GLY A 86 -15.62 8.94 0.31
C GLY A 86 -15.90 8.12 1.57
N ARG A 87 -15.72 6.79 1.58
CA ARG A 87 -15.82 6.00 2.82
C ARG A 87 -14.73 6.42 3.80
N LYS A 88 -15.13 6.73 5.04
CA LYS A 88 -14.25 7.22 6.11
C LYS A 88 -13.73 6.12 7.04
N ARG A 89 -12.50 6.30 7.51
CA ARG A 89 -11.91 5.58 8.64
C ARG A 89 -11.50 6.58 9.71
N TYR A 90 -12.04 6.43 10.91
CA TYR A 90 -11.81 7.33 12.04
C TYR A 90 -10.68 6.83 12.95
N PHE A 91 -9.98 7.76 13.59
CA PHE A 91 -8.85 7.55 14.48
C PHE A 91 -8.94 8.49 15.68
N ASP A 92 -8.71 7.97 16.88
CA ASP A 92 -8.62 8.77 18.09
C ASP A 92 -7.16 9.08 18.41
N PHE A 93 -6.60 10.08 17.72
CA PHE A 93 -5.21 10.49 17.93
C PHE A 93 -4.98 11.20 19.27
N GLU A 94 -6.02 11.79 19.86
CA GLU A 94 -5.92 12.54 21.11
C GLU A 94 -5.61 11.62 22.30
N ASN A 95 -6.24 10.44 22.35
CA ASN A 95 -6.04 9.47 23.43
C ASN A 95 -5.04 8.36 23.08
N ALA A 96 -4.36 8.46 21.93
CA ALA A 96 -3.47 7.41 21.45
C ALA A 96 -2.10 7.42 22.13
N LYS A 97 -1.65 6.24 22.59
CA LYS A 97 -0.24 6.04 23.00
C LYS A 97 0.70 6.09 21.78
N PRO A 98 2.01 6.33 21.95
CA PRO A 98 2.95 6.43 20.83
C PRO A 98 2.93 5.25 19.86
N MET A 99 2.77 4.03 20.37
CA MET A 99 2.65 2.83 19.54
C MET A 99 1.34 2.81 18.73
N GLN A 100 0.23 3.32 19.29
CA GLN A 100 -1.05 3.43 18.61
C GLN A 100 -1.02 4.54 17.54
N VAL A 101 -0.35 5.67 17.81
CA VAL A 101 -0.15 6.72 16.81
C VAL A 101 0.56 6.16 15.56
N ALA A 102 1.67 5.44 15.76
CA ALA A 102 2.39 4.79 14.65
C ALA A 102 1.57 3.69 13.95
N MET A 103 0.59 3.09 14.63
CA MET A 103 -0.37 2.19 14.01
C MET A 103 -1.39 2.96 13.16
N TYR A 104 -1.97 4.03 13.68
CA TYR A 104 -2.94 4.86 12.96
C TYR A 104 -2.34 5.54 11.74
N GLU A 105 -1.10 6.00 11.81
CA GLU A 105 -0.37 6.55 10.65
C GLU A 105 -0.20 5.53 9.52
N ARG A 106 0.03 4.25 9.85
CA ARG A 106 0.10 3.19 8.84
C ARG A 106 -1.29 2.84 8.31
N GLU A 107 -2.26 2.78 9.21
CA GLU A 107 -3.64 2.46 8.88
C GLU A 107 -4.30 3.54 8.01
N SER A 108 -3.98 4.82 8.20
CA SER A 108 -4.53 5.92 7.40
C SER A 108 -4.10 5.82 5.92
N ILE A 109 -2.82 5.53 5.67
CA ILE A 109 -2.29 5.29 4.33
C ILE A 109 -2.96 4.07 3.70
N ASN A 110 -3.01 2.95 4.43
CA ASN A 110 -3.63 1.71 3.96
C ASN A 110 -5.12 1.88 3.68
N SER A 111 -5.82 2.65 4.50
CA SER A 111 -7.26 2.92 4.34
C SER A 111 -7.55 3.62 3.01
N ILE A 112 -6.71 4.57 2.59
CA ILE A 112 -6.87 5.18 1.27
C ILE A 112 -6.58 4.15 0.18
N LEU A 113 -5.41 3.50 0.22
CA LEU A 113 -4.95 2.69 -0.91
C LEU A 113 -5.77 1.41 -1.09
N GLN A 114 -5.84 0.58 -0.04
CA GLN A 114 -6.58 -0.69 -0.09
C GLN A 114 -8.08 -0.45 -0.05
N GLY A 115 -8.54 0.52 0.74
CA GLY A 115 -9.96 0.85 0.82
C GLY A 115 -10.50 1.33 -0.53
N SER A 116 -9.76 2.17 -1.25
CA SER A 116 -10.19 2.62 -2.59
C SER A 116 -10.13 1.50 -3.63
N ALA A 117 -9.14 0.60 -3.55
CA ALA A 117 -9.11 -0.58 -4.43
C ALA A 117 -10.32 -1.50 -4.17
N ALA A 118 -10.67 -1.72 -2.91
CA ALA A 118 -11.87 -2.47 -2.54
C ALA A 118 -13.17 -1.80 -3.02
N ASP A 119 -13.19 -0.47 -3.09
CA ASP A 119 -14.33 0.27 -3.64
C ASP A 119 -14.49 0.06 -5.13
N ILE A 120 -13.38 0.14 -5.88
CA ILE A 120 -13.36 -0.08 -7.31
C ILE A 120 -13.90 -1.48 -7.64
N ILE A 121 -13.44 -2.52 -6.93
CA ILE A 121 -13.92 -3.89 -7.16
C ILE A 121 -15.41 -4.03 -6.84
N LYS A 122 -15.89 -3.41 -5.76
CA LYS A 122 -17.32 -3.41 -5.43
C LYS A 122 -18.15 -2.70 -6.49
N PHE A 123 -17.68 -1.59 -7.04
CA PHE A 123 -18.34 -0.92 -8.17
C PHE A 123 -18.34 -1.81 -9.42
N ALA A 124 -17.23 -2.48 -9.74
CA ALA A 124 -17.17 -3.42 -10.86
C ALA A 124 -18.17 -4.59 -10.68
N MET A 125 -18.31 -5.12 -9.46
CA MET A 125 -19.31 -6.15 -9.15
C MET A 125 -20.74 -5.66 -9.39
N LEU A 126 -21.06 -4.40 -9.03
CA LEU A 126 -22.38 -3.82 -9.31
C LEU A 126 -22.65 -3.67 -10.81
N GLU A 127 -21.63 -3.33 -11.61
CA GLU A 127 -21.76 -3.28 -13.07
C GLU A 127 -21.93 -4.67 -13.69
N ILE A 128 -21.15 -5.66 -13.23
CA ILE A 128 -21.27 -7.06 -13.67
C ILE A 128 -22.64 -7.62 -13.31
N ALA A 129 -23.18 -7.29 -12.13
CA ALA A 129 -24.50 -7.74 -11.68
C ALA A 129 -25.62 -7.41 -12.69
N LYS A 130 -25.49 -6.32 -13.47
CA LYS A 130 -26.47 -5.91 -14.48
C LYS A 130 -26.53 -6.86 -15.69
N ILE A 131 -25.47 -7.63 -15.94
CA ILE A 131 -25.37 -8.55 -17.09
C ILE A 131 -25.48 -10.02 -16.70
N LEU A 132 -25.60 -10.32 -15.40
CA LEU A 132 -25.82 -11.67 -14.90
C LEU A 132 -27.22 -12.18 -15.27
N ASN A 133 -27.34 -13.48 -15.50
CA ASN A 133 -28.60 -14.14 -15.77
C ASN A 133 -28.50 -15.63 -15.37
N GLN A 134 -29.50 -16.43 -15.75
CA GLN A 134 -29.52 -17.86 -15.41
C GLN A 134 -28.28 -18.65 -15.90
N ASP A 135 -27.67 -18.22 -17.01
CA ASP A 135 -26.51 -18.85 -17.67
C ASP A 135 -25.17 -18.22 -17.27
N LYS A 136 -25.17 -16.99 -16.72
CA LYS A 136 -23.97 -16.25 -16.31
C LYS A 136 -24.06 -15.85 -14.85
N ARG A 137 -23.20 -16.44 -14.02
CA ARG A 137 -23.18 -16.20 -12.57
C ARG A 137 -21.77 -15.82 -12.12
N LEU A 138 -21.68 -14.79 -11.29
CA LEU A 138 -20.46 -14.49 -10.54
C LEU A 138 -20.31 -15.57 -9.45
N ILE A 139 -19.20 -16.29 -9.46
CA ILE A 139 -18.98 -17.43 -8.55
C ILE A 139 -18.20 -16.99 -7.31
N LEU A 140 -17.12 -16.22 -7.50
CA LEU A 140 -16.23 -15.82 -6.43
C LEU A 140 -15.56 -14.48 -6.76
N GLN A 141 -15.12 -13.78 -5.73
CA GLN A 141 -14.25 -12.63 -5.85
C GLN A 141 -13.00 -12.89 -5.00
N ILE A 142 -11.82 -12.77 -5.59
CA ILE A 142 -10.52 -12.91 -4.90
C ILE A 142 -9.69 -11.67 -5.21
N HIS A 143 -9.52 -10.80 -4.21
CA HIS A 143 -8.77 -9.53 -4.36
C HIS A 143 -9.25 -8.66 -5.53
N ASP A 144 -8.53 -8.64 -6.65
CA ASP A 144 -8.82 -7.89 -7.86
C ASP A 144 -9.43 -8.75 -8.98
N GLU A 145 -9.72 -10.02 -8.71
CA GLU A 145 -10.31 -10.99 -9.64
C GLU A 145 -11.79 -11.25 -9.33
N LEU A 146 -12.61 -11.27 -10.38
CA LEU A 146 -14.06 -11.50 -10.39
C LEU A 146 -14.42 -12.59 -11.41
#